data_AF-A0A9D9PUK9-F1
#
_entry.id   AF-A0A9D9PUK9-F1
#
_cell.length_a   1.000
_cell.length_b   1.000
_cell.length_c   1.000
_cell.angle_alpha   90.00
_cell.angle_beta   90.00
_cell.angle_gamma   90.00
#
_symmetry.space_group_name_H-M   'P 1'
#
loop_
_entity.id
_entity.type
_entity.pdbx_description
1 polymer ?
#
loop_
_entity_poly.entity_id
_entity_poly.type
_entity_poly.pdbx_seq_one_letter_code
_entity_poly.pdbx_strand_id
1 'polypeptide(L)'
;GARLMLRPNFTLDGHGFPLLYYRDFIDCFDFAYAHGMIAADLDSLTGMYGANGLTTYTIATKFSRPKATAEQILEEYLQAFGGAAPALRQYFALLDEAVHNAPVTEDFSLEGGRYADFYLVAAQVFTPEVMRRASALLEEASRLVAQDELALARVRFVRLGFEDAVLVLAVQAGYEEFQRSGNPNAFVTALKKLQKHRTEHEQEGYANVGFLRMMEGRTWPLHLALLGSDSRELTDWEIRFDPHRDGDNLGCPQGRGDGWQPIVLDGHWERSEPGLAWEKKHGAPHKGLAWYRCRFTVSTVNPEQPLKLTFGAVDGDTDIWLNGTHVATHEYPYRGDPDSWKKPFDVEASGAICDGENLLVVRVDKKQNGLSGIWRPVFLSMGEVQAESIFAGGWREDTRAGRFSFQSREYPLSIAAHEADNAQLNVNKGIWGRLFRTETVKVGQQYQLDCTYRTMPGCQGNFAVWLRSGQGRELNRANVNFPAPNTNGEWRTLTIRFLPETDKCTIYLTLTGGVGVAQIHNLTVSPVTNLD
;
A
#
# COMPACT_ATOMS: atom_id res chain seq x y z
N GLY A 1 51.29 -4.21 7.59
CA GLY A 1 50.66 -2.95 8.01
C GLY A 1 49.15 -3.08 7.91
N ALA A 2 48.41 -2.06 8.34
CA ALA A 2 46.96 -1.97 8.15
C ALA A 2 46.61 -1.99 6.64
N ARG A 3 45.45 -2.53 6.29
CA ARG A 3 44.92 -2.57 4.92
C ARG A 3 43.62 -1.76 4.88
N LEU A 4 43.39 -1.03 3.79
CA LEU A 4 42.26 -0.11 3.65
C LEU A 4 41.04 -0.83 3.05
N MET A 5 39.88 -0.63 3.66
CA MET A 5 38.57 -1.04 3.16
C MET A 5 37.63 0.16 3.18
N LEU A 6 36.94 0.43 2.06
CA LEU A 6 35.99 1.53 1.93
C LEU A 6 34.58 1.04 2.25
N ARG A 7 33.96 1.54 3.33
CA ARG A 7 32.59 1.18 3.73
C ARG A 7 31.78 2.44 4.02
N PRO A 8 31.30 3.16 3.00
CA PRO A 8 30.50 4.35 3.18
C PRO A 8 29.01 4.00 3.29
N ASN A 9 28.24 4.90 3.89
CA ASN A 9 26.78 4.81 3.96
C ASN A 9 26.06 5.60 2.85
N PHE A 10 26.78 6.12 1.84
CA PHE A 10 26.23 7.04 0.84
C PHE A 10 24.97 6.52 0.13
N THR A 11 24.87 5.20 -0.06
CA THR A 11 23.72 4.59 -0.77
C THR A 11 22.43 4.55 0.06
N LEU A 12 22.49 4.89 1.34
CA LEU A 12 21.31 5.12 2.17
C LEU A 12 20.63 6.47 1.90
N ASP A 13 21.39 7.46 1.46
CA ASP A 13 20.92 8.85 1.39
C ASP A 13 20.00 9.11 0.20
N GLY A 14 19.16 10.14 0.35
CA GLY A 14 18.25 10.60 -0.70
C GLY A 14 16.86 9.97 -0.69
N HIS A 15 16.59 8.94 0.13
CA HIS A 15 15.29 8.23 0.18
C HIS A 15 14.85 7.69 -1.20
N GLY A 16 14.05 8.45 -1.96
CA GLY A 16 13.65 8.18 -3.35
C GLY A 16 13.87 9.37 -4.29
N PHE A 17 14.60 10.39 -3.83
CA PHE A 17 14.89 11.61 -4.58
C PHE A 17 16.12 11.44 -5.47
N PRO A 18 16.23 12.22 -6.56
CA PRO A 18 17.39 12.17 -7.45
C PRO A 18 18.57 12.97 -6.85
N LEU A 19 19.10 12.48 -5.72
CA LEU A 19 20.21 13.06 -4.98
C LEU A 19 21.53 12.71 -5.69
N LEU A 20 22.14 13.69 -6.34
CA LEU A 20 23.40 13.50 -7.08
C LEU A 20 24.61 13.71 -6.18
N TYR A 21 25.23 12.61 -5.74
CA TYR A 21 26.49 12.58 -4.99
C TYR A 21 27.59 11.76 -5.72
N TYR A 22 27.38 11.46 -7.01
CA TYR A 22 28.25 10.54 -7.75
C TYR A 22 29.69 11.06 -7.89
N ARG A 23 29.89 12.39 -7.91
CA ARG A 23 31.23 13.00 -7.92
C ARG A 23 31.92 12.85 -6.58
N ASP A 24 31.22 13.13 -5.49
CA ASP A 24 31.75 12.94 -4.12
C ASP A 24 32.13 11.49 -3.86
N PHE A 25 31.32 10.55 -4.37
CA PHE A 25 31.65 9.12 -4.36
C PHE A 25 32.94 8.83 -5.14
N ILE A 26 33.10 9.38 -6.35
CA ILE A 26 34.32 9.19 -7.15
C ILE A 26 35.54 9.72 -6.40
N ASP A 27 35.46 10.92 -5.80
CA ASP A 27 36.56 11.53 -5.06
C ASP A 27 37.00 10.66 -3.88
N CYS A 28 36.04 10.18 -3.08
CA CYS A 28 36.30 9.26 -1.97
C CYS A 28 36.87 7.92 -2.45
N PHE A 29 36.31 7.36 -3.52
CA PHE A 29 36.75 6.09 -4.09
C PHE A 29 38.18 6.20 -4.65
N ASP A 30 38.48 7.26 -5.41
CA ASP A 30 39.79 7.47 -6.02
C ASP A 30 40.87 7.73 -4.98
N PHE A 31 40.53 8.48 -3.94
CA PHE A 31 41.38 8.61 -2.77
C PHE A 31 41.68 7.23 -2.16
N ALA A 32 40.66 6.43 -1.84
CA ALA A 32 40.87 5.12 -1.24
C ALA A 32 41.66 4.18 -2.15
N TYR A 33 41.33 4.15 -3.45
CA TYR A 33 41.99 3.32 -4.44
C TYR A 33 43.47 3.68 -4.59
N ALA A 34 43.82 4.98 -4.64
CA ALA A 34 45.20 5.44 -4.70
C ALA A 34 46.02 5.08 -3.45
N HIS A 35 45.36 4.84 -2.31
CA HIS A 35 45.99 4.51 -1.03
C HIS A 35 45.94 3.00 -0.70
N GLY A 36 45.73 2.14 -1.70
CA GLY A 36 45.82 0.69 -1.53
C GLY A 36 44.57 0.05 -0.92
N MET A 37 43.39 0.58 -1.22
CA MET A 37 42.11 -0.08 -0.94
C MET A 37 42.10 -1.50 -1.50
N ILE A 38 41.78 -2.48 -0.64
CA ILE A 38 41.71 -3.90 -1.01
C ILE A 38 40.28 -4.43 -1.14
N ALA A 39 39.30 -3.70 -0.62
CA ALA A 39 37.90 -4.06 -0.61
C ALA A 39 37.03 -2.82 -0.43
N ALA A 40 35.77 -2.91 -0.85
CA ALA A 40 34.72 -2.00 -0.42
C ALA A 40 33.45 -2.78 -0.09
N ASP A 41 32.63 -2.21 0.79
CA ASP A 41 31.34 -2.73 1.19
C ASP A 41 30.30 -1.62 1.16
N LEU A 42 29.21 -1.86 0.43
CA LEU A 42 28.09 -0.93 0.23
C LEU A 42 26.83 -1.68 0.64
N ASP A 43 26.51 -1.65 1.93
CA ASP A 43 25.48 -2.49 2.54
C ASP A 43 24.05 -1.93 2.43
N SER A 44 23.87 -0.92 1.56
CA SER A 44 22.69 -0.07 1.55
C SER A 44 22.18 0.31 0.15
N LEU A 45 22.27 -0.57 -0.83
CA LEU A 45 21.61 -0.34 -2.13
C LEU A 45 20.08 -0.46 -1.98
N THR A 46 19.42 0.67 -1.73
CA THR A 46 17.98 0.74 -1.43
C THR A 46 17.08 0.53 -2.66
N GLY A 47 17.63 0.54 -3.89
CA GLY A 47 16.90 0.16 -5.11
C GLY A 47 16.19 1.29 -5.85
N MET A 48 16.65 2.54 -5.72
CA MET A 48 16.01 3.73 -6.31
C MET A 48 16.51 4.07 -7.72
N TYR A 49 16.50 3.11 -8.63
CA TYR A 49 17.22 3.23 -9.91
C TYR A 49 16.67 4.33 -10.83
N GLY A 50 15.36 4.58 -10.83
CA GLY A 50 14.75 5.65 -11.63
C GLY A 50 15.26 7.04 -11.27
N ALA A 51 15.41 7.31 -9.97
CA ALA A 51 15.91 8.59 -9.47
C ALA A 51 17.44 8.66 -9.40
N ASN A 52 18.11 7.55 -9.06
CA ASN A 52 19.55 7.51 -8.75
C ASN A 52 20.37 6.70 -9.77
N GLY A 53 19.85 6.52 -11.00
CA GLY A 53 20.47 5.72 -12.05
C GLY A 53 21.91 6.12 -12.38
N LEU A 54 22.18 7.42 -12.55
CA LEU A 54 23.55 7.91 -12.80
C LEU A 54 24.52 7.58 -11.65
N THR A 55 24.08 7.77 -10.40
CA THR A 55 24.89 7.50 -9.21
C THR A 55 25.18 6.01 -9.05
N THR A 56 24.16 5.16 -9.15
CA THR A 56 24.31 3.70 -9.06
C THR A 56 25.15 3.14 -10.22
N TYR A 57 24.97 3.66 -11.43
CA TYR A 57 25.80 3.33 -12.59
C TYR A 57 27.26 3.73 -12.37
N THR A 58 27.50 4.91 -11.80
CA THR A 58 28.85 5.40 -11.43
C THR A 58 29.51 4.46 -10.43
N ILE A 59 28.80 4.10 -9.35
CA ILE A 59 29.29 3.17 -8.34
C ILE A 59 29.71 1.85 -8.98
N ALA A 60 28.82 1.21 -9.76
CA ALA A 60 29.12 -0.04 -10.45
C ALA A 60 30.30 0.10 -11.44
N THR A 61 30.39 1.23 -12.13
CA THR A 61 31.48 1.52 -13.06
C THR A 61 32.83 1.64 -12.35
N LYS A 62 32.91 2.31 -11.20
CA LYS A 62 34.19 2.47 -10.49
C LYS A 62 34.77 1.15 -9.98
N PHE A 63 33.94 0.17 -9.64
CA PHE A 63 34.43 -1.17 -9.25
C PHE A 63 35.03 -1.96 -10.41
N SER A 64 34.52 -1.79 -11.64
CA SER A 64 35.05 -2.47 -12.82
C SER A 64 36.14 -1.67 -13.54
N ARG A 65 36.06 -0.34 -13.49
CA ARG A 65 36.97 0.63 -14.12
C ARG A 65 37.37 1.71 -13.11
N PRO A 66 38.27 1.40 -12.15
CA PRO A 66 38.67 2.33 -11.09
C PRO A 66 39.22 3.67 -11.59
N LYS A 67 39.82 3.71 -12.78
CA LYS A 67 40.42 4.93 -13.35
C LYS A 67 39.46 5.77 -14.22
N ALA A 68 38.21 5.36 -14.39
CA ALA A 68 37.24 6.13 -15.16
C ALA A 68 36.93 7.45 -14.45
N THR A 69 36.94 8.56 -15.20
CA THR A 69 36.63 9.90 -14.66
C THR A 69 35.13 10.15 -14.61
N ALA A 70 34.69 11.13 -13.82
CA ALA A 70 33.28 11.52 -13.74
C ALA A 70 32.69 11.89 -15.12
N GLU A 71 33.44 12.62 -15.94
CA GLU A 71 33.02 13.02 -17.29
C GLU A 71 32.88 11.83 -18.23
N GLN A 72 33.80 10.86 -18.18
CA GLN A 72 33.74 9.65 -18.99
C GLN A 72 32.49 8.82 -18.64
N ILE A 73 32.23 8.65 -17.35
CA ILE A 73 31.08 7.89 -16.86
C ILE A 73 29.77 8.60 -17.22
N LEU A 74 29.69 9.92 -17.03
CA LEU A 74 28.52 10.72 -17.39
C LEU A 74 28.24 10.65 -18.89
N GLU A 75 29.27 10.79 -19.72
CA GLU A 75 29.13 10.70 -21.18
C GLU A 75 28.61 9.32 -21.60
N GLU A 76 29.22 8.25 -21.08
CA GLU A 76 28.81 6.88 -21.35
C GLU A 76 27.37 6.60 -20.90
N TYR A 77 26.98 7.06 -19.71
CA TYR A 77 25.61 6.93 -19.22
C TYR A 77 24.63 7.65 -20.14
N LEU A 78 24.96 8.88 -20.57
CA LEU A 78 24.10 9.69 -21.42
C LEU A 78 23.95 9.13 -22.84
N GLN A 79 24.93 8.39 -23.36
CA GLN A 79 24.81 7.72 -24.67
C GLN A 79 23.60 6.79 -24.76
N ALA A 80 23.17 6.21 -23.64
CA ALA A 80 21.98 5.37 -23.59
C ALA A 80 20.69 6.13 -23.96
N PHE A 81 20.67 7.45 -23.90
CA PHE A 81 19.46 8.26 -24.12
C PHE A 81 19.40 8.90 -25.51
N GLY A 82 20.36 8.61 -26.40
CA GLY A 82 20.34 9.09 -27.78
C GLY A 82 20.18 10.61 -27.87
N GLY A 83 19.19 11.07 -28.64
CA GLY A 83 18.89 12.49 -28.84
C GLY A 83 18.51 13.26 -27.56
N ALA A 84 18.14 12.58 -26.47
CA ALA A 84 17.79 13.20 -25.20
C ALA A 84 19.01 13.54 -24.32
N ALA A 85 20.21 13.08 -24.67
CA ALA A 85 21.44 13.29 -23.89
C ALA A 85 21.70 14.76 -23.50
N PRO A 86 21.52 15.77 -24.38
CA PRO A 86 21.73 17.17 -24.01
C PRO A 86 20.76 17.68 -22.93
N ALA A 87 19.49 17.29 -23.00
CA ALA A 87 18.47 17.68 -22.03
C ALA A 87 18.71 16.99 -20.67
N LEU A 88 19.07 15.71 -20.68
CA LEU A 88 19.41 14.98 -19.45
C LEU A 88 20.69 15.48 -18.79
N ARG A 89 21.68 15.94 -19.57
CA ARG A 89 22.86 16.61 -19.01
C ARG A 89 22.49 17.87 -18.22
N GLN A 90 21.60 18.69 -18.77
CA GLN A 90 21.09 19.88 -18.08
C GLN A 90 20.26 19.51 -16.85
N TYR A 91 19.47 18.44 -16.94
CA TYR A 91 18.71 17.90 -15.80
C TYR A 91 19.64 17.51 -14.66
N PHE A 92 20.69 16.71 -14.93
CA PHE A 92 21.64 16.33 -13.89
C PHE A 92 22.44 17.53 -13.36
N ALA A 93 22.85 18.47 -14.22
CA ALA A 93 23.54 19.68 -13.76
C ALA A 93 22.66 20.55 -12.83
N LEU A 94 21.37 20.67 -13.13
CA LEU A 94 20.41 21.38 -12.28
C LEU A 94 20.27 20.74 -10.90
N LEU A 95 20.16 19.40 -10.86
CA LEU A 95 20.03 18.67 -9.60
C LEU A 95 21.32 18.75 -8.77
N ASP A 96 22.47 18.63 -9.43
CA ASP A 96 23.79 18.78 -8.83
C ASP A 96 23.96 20.17 -8.20
N GLU A 97 23.59 21.23 -8.92
CA GLU A 97 23.55 22.60 -8.41
C GLU A 97 22.62 22.74 -7.20
N ALA A 98 21.42 22.13 -7.25
CA ALA A 98 20.47 22.20 -6.15
C ALA A 98 20.99 21.52 -4.87
N VAL A 99 21.65 20.37 -5.00
CA VAL A 99 22.26 19.64 -3.88
C VAL A 99 23.39 20.45 -3.25
N HIS A 100 24.30 21.01 -4.06
CA HIS A 100 25.45 21.77 -3.55
C HIS A 100 25.06 23.13 -2.95
N ASN A 101 23.96 23.73 -3.41
CA ASN A 101 23.46 25.01 -2.89
C ASN A 101 22.45 24.84 -1.74
N ALA A 102 22.18 23.61 -1.31
CA ALA A 102 21.27 23.36 -0.20
C ALA A 102 21.77 24.08 1.08
N PRO A 103 20.87 24.70 1.86
CA PRO A 103 21.29 25.37 3.09
C PRO A 103 21.89 24.36 4.07
N VAL A 104 22.91 24.77 4.83
CA VAL A 104 23.43 24.01 5.97
C VAL A 104 23.08 24.79 7.24
N THR A 105 22.34 24.16 8.14
CA THR A 105 21.92 24.74 9.42
C THR A 105 22.29 23.82 10.58
N GLU A 106 22.18 24.28 11.83
CA GLU A 106 22.40 23.43 13.01
C GLU A 106 21.44 22.21 13.04
N ASP A 107 20.23 22.35 12.48
CA ASP A 107 19.18 21.32 12.47
C ASP A 107 19.10 20.51 11.15
N PHE A 108 19.83 20.93 10.11
CA PHE A 108 19.85 20.30 8.80
C PHE A 108 21.25 20.30 8.19
N SER A 109 21.80 19.09 8.02
CA SER A 109 22.97 18.83 7.20
C SER A 109 22.66 17.67 6.27
N LEU A 110 23.04 17.82 4.99
CA LEU A 110 23.08 16.69 4.04
C LEU A 110 24.10 15.65 4.47
N GLU A 111 25.25 16.10 5.00
CA GLU A 111 26.29 15.26 5.55
C GLU A 111 26.05 15.04 7.04
N GLY A 112 25.48 13.88 7.40
CA GLY A 112 25.31 13.49 8.80
C GLY A 112 23.95 12.91 9.15
N GLY A 113 23.70 11.67 8.73
CA GLY A 113 22.98 10.71 9.58
C GLY A 113 21.46 10.87 9.73
N ARG A 114 20.73 11.34 8.72
CA ARG A 114 19.26 11.19 8.66
C ARG A 114 18.76 10.60 7.34
N TYR A 115 19.51 9.66 6.77
CA TYR A 115 19.13 8.93 5.55
C TYR A 115 17.69 8.40 5.58
N ALA A 116 17.25 7.98 6.76
CA ALA A 116 15.93 7.38 6.98
C ALA A 116 14.77 8.35 6.78
N ASP A 117 15.02 9.64 6.98
CA ASP A 117 14.02 10.68 7.13
C ASP A 117 14.26 11.84 6.15
N PHE A 118 15.13 11.64 5.14
CA PHE A 118 15.50 12.67 4.16
C PHE A 118 14.27 13.31 3.49
N TYR A 119 13.23 12.53 3.24
CA TYR A 119 11.98 13.01 2.64
C TYR A 119 11.26 14.08 3.48
N LEU A 120 11.50 14.15 4.79
CA LEU A 120 10.96 15.20 5.66
C LEU A 120 11.58 16.58 5.40
N VAL A 121 12.80 16.61 4.87
CA VAL A 121 13.61 17.82 4.66
C VAL A 121 13.96 18.07 3.20
N ALA A 122 13.60 17.14 2.30
CA ALA A 122 13.90 17.18 0.88
C ALA A 122 13.47 18.48 0.19
N ALA A 123 12.41 19.14 0.67
CA ALA A 123 11.94 20.42 0.14
C ALA A 123 12.96 21.57 0.25
N GLN A 124 13.96 21.45 1.13
CA GLN A 124 15.06 22.42 1.25
C GLN A 124 16.04 22.35 0.07
N VAL A 125 16.15 21.19 -0.58
CA VAL A 125 16.98 20.96 -1.77
C VAL A 125 16.10 21.07 -3.03
N PHE A 126 15.02 20.32 -3.04
CA PHE A 126 14.10 20.15 -4.15
C PHE A 126 12.95 21.16 -4.08
N THR A 127 13.30 22.44 -4.17
CA THR A 127 12.33 23.54 -4.12
C THR A 127 11.32 23.46 -5.29
N PRO A 128 10.14 24.12 -5.19
CA PRO A 128 9.17 24.16 -6.29
C PRO A 128 9.78 24.62 -7.62
N GLU A 129 10.75 25.54 -7.58
CA GLU A 129 11.43 26.03 -8.77
C GLU A 129 12.38 24.99 -9.38
N VAL A 130 13.17 24.30 -8.55
CA VAL A 130 14.05 23.20 -8.99
C VAL A 130 13.20 22.10 -9.64
N MET A 131 12.11 21.67 -8.98
CA MET A 131 11.25 20.61 -9.50
C MET A 131 10.55 21.03 -10.81
N ARG A 132 10.08 22.27 -10.91
CA ARG A 132 9.48 22.80 -12.15
C ARG A 132 10.46 22.78 -13.33
N ARG A 133 11.69 23.25 -13.11
CA ARG A 133 12.75 23.25 -14.15
C ARG A 133 13.18 21.84 -14.53
N ALA A 134 13.32 20.96 -13.55
CA ALA A 134 13.67 19.55 -13.76
C ALA A 134 12.59 18.82 -14.58
N SER A 135 11.31 19.04 -14.28
CA SER A 135 10.18 18.51 -15.05
C SER A 135 10.22 18.95 -16.51
N ALA A 136 10.46 20.24 -16.76
CA ALA A 136 10.53 20.79 -18.11
C ALA A 136 11.68 20.16 -18.94
N LEU A 137 12.83 19.91 -18.31
CA LEU A 137 13.96 19.24 -18.96
C LEU A 137 13.65 17.77 -19.31
N LEU A 138 12.91 17.06 -18.45
CA LEU A 138 12.48 15.70 -18.72
C LEU A 138 11.37 15.63 -19.79
N GLU A 139 10.49 16.63 -19.87
CA GLU A 139 9.53 16.78 -20.98
C GLU A 139 10.24 17.04 -22.31
N GLU A 140 11.23 17.93 -22.31
CA GLU A 140 12.07 18.18 -23.46
C GLU A 140 12.81 16.92 -23.91
N ALA A 141 13.43 16.19 -22.97
CA ALA A 141 14.10 14.93 -23.23
C ALA A 141 13.15 13.94 -23.94
N SER A 142 11.94 13.73 -23.42
CA SER A 142 10.93 12.85 -24.04
C SER A 142 10.58 13.29 -25.46
N ARG A 143 10.42 14.60 -25.70
CA ARG A 143 10.08 15.14 -27.02
C ARG A 143 11.21 14.93 -28.04
N LEU A 144 12.47 15.07 -27.63
CA LEU A 144 13.64 14.90 -28.51
C LEU A 144 13.79 13.46 -29.03
N VAL A 145 13.30 12.47 -28.27
CA VAL A 145 13.38 11.05 -28.62
C VAL A 145 12.01 10.43 -28.88
N ALA A 146 10.99 11.23 -29.21
CA ALA A 146 9.62 10.74 -29.41
C ALA A 146 9.50 9.64 -30.49
N GLN A 147 10.47 9.55 -31.41
CA GLN A 147 10.53 8.56 -32.48
C GLN A 147 11.55 7.42 -32.22
N ASP A 148 12.29 7.48 -31.12
CA ASP A 148 13.22 6.42 -30.68
C ASP A 148 12.60 5.71 -29.47
N GLU A 149 11.94 4.58 -29.73
CA GLU A 149 11.17 3.84 -28.71
C GLU A 149 12.03 3.45 -27.50
N LEU A 150 13.29 3.05 -27.73
CA LEU A 150 14.18 2.60 -26.67
C LEU A 150 14.70 3.77 -25.83
N ALA A 151 15.13 4.86 -26.48
CA ALA A 151 15.55 6.05 -25.75
C ALA A 151 14.37 6.69 -25.01
N LEU A 152 13.19 6.71 -25.60
CA LEU A 152 11.97 7.19 -24.95
C LEU A 152 11.62 6.35 -23.71
N ALA A 153 11.72 5.02 -23.79
CA ALA A 153 11.52 4.14 -22.64
C ALA A 153 12.53 4.45 -21.50
N ARG A 154 13.80 4.71 -21.84
CA ARG A 154 14.82 5.10 -20.85
C ARG A 154 14.52 6.45 -20.21
N VAL A 155 14.07 7.45 -20.98
CA VAL A 155 13.65 8.75 -20.42
C VAL A 155 12.43 8.59 -19.52
N ARG A 156 11.44 7.78 -19.92
CA ARG A 156 10.27 7.46 -19.09
C ARG A 156 10.67 6.82 -17.75
N PHE A 157 11.63 5.91 -17.77
CA PHE A 157 12.14 5.27 -16.55
C PHE A 157 12.74 6.28 -15.55
N VAL A 158 13.51 7.27 -16.03
CA VAL A 158 14.03 8.37 -15.19
C VAL A 158 12.88 9.24 -14.67
N ARG A 159 11.89 9.54 -15.52
CA ARG A 159 10.71 10.31 -15.14
C ARG A 159 9.90 9.66 -14.03
N LEU A 160 9.73 8.34 -14.02
CA LEU A 160 8.98 7.65 -12.96
C LEU A 160 9.56 7.88 -11.56
N GLY A 161 10.89 7.83 -11.43
CA GLY A 161 11.56 8.14 -10.17
C GLY A 161 11.42 9.61 -9.78
N PHE A 162 11.52 10.53 -10.75
CA PHE A 162 11.29 11.95 -10.52
C PHE A 162 9.84 12.27 -10.10
N GLU A 163 8.86 11.66 -10.75
CA GLU A 163 7.43 11.83 -10.46
C GLU A 163 7.07 11.28 -9.08
N ASP A 164 7.65 10.16 -8.64
CA ASP A 164 7.52 9.68 -7.24
C ASP A 164 8.06 10.73 -6.27
N ALA A 165 9.26 11.28 -6.50
CA ALA A 165 9.84 12.33 -5.66
C ALA A 165 8.95 13.60 -5.57
N VAL A 166 8.32 14.03 -6.68
CA VAL A 166 7.33 15.12 -6.66
C VAL A 166 6.15 14.78 -5.76
N LEU A 167 5.61 13.56 -5.85
CA LEU A 167 4.47 13.12 -5.06
C LEU A 167 4.84 13.00 -3.57
N VAL A 168 6.05 12.53 -3.24
CA VAL A 168 6.58 12.50 -1.86
C VAL A 168 6.64 13.90 -1.25
N LEU A 169 7.09 14.93 -2.00
CA LEU A 169 7.06 16.33 -1.53
C LEU A 169 5.64 16.81 -1.24
N ALA A 170 4.67 16.45 -2.11
CA ALA A 170 3.28 16.80 -1.90
C ALA A 170 2.69 16.13 -0.65
N VAL A 171 3.07 14.87 -0.38
CA VAL A 171 2.67 14.17 0.85
C VAL A 171 3.28 14.83 2.07
N GLN A 172 4.56 15.19 2.04
CA GLN A 172 5.22 15.87 3.15
C GLN A 172 4.56 17.21 3.47
N ALA A 173 4.30 18.04 2.45
CA ALA A 173 3.61 19.31 2.64
C ALA A 173 2.18 19.12 3.21
N GLY A 174 1.47 18.09 2.75
CA GLY A 174 0.17 17.72 3.30
C GLY A 174 0.26 17.26 4.76
N TYR A 175 1.30 16.52 5.12
CA TYR A 175 1.54 16.06 6.49
C TYR A 175 1.85 17.22 7.44
N GLU A 176 2.65 18.20 7.02
CA GLU A 176 2.94 19.41 7.79
C GLU A 176 1.68 20.27 8.01
N GLU A 177 0.82 20.39 6.99
CA GLU A 177 -0.48 21.04 7.16
C GLU A 177 -1.38 20.28 8.13
N PHE A 178 -1.39 18.95 8.05
CA PHE A 178 -2.13 18.11 9.01
C PHE A 178 -1.64 18.34 10.44
N GLN A 179 -0.33 18.38 10.67
CA GLN A 179 0.24 18.65 12.00
C GLN A 179 -0.17 20.02 12.55
N ARG A 180 -0.28 21.04 11.69
CA ARG A 180 -0.68 22.40 12.09
C ARG A 180 -2.18 22.56 12.31
N SER A 181 -3.01 21.92 11.47
CA SER A 181 -4.46 22.15 11.42
C SER A 181 -5.28 21.07 12.10
N GLY A 182 -4.72 19.88 12.33
CA GLY A 182 -5.46 18.67 12.72
C GLY A 182 -6.32 18.08 11.60
N ASN A 183 -6.35 18.66 10.39
CA ASN A 183 -7.13 18.17 9.27
C ASN A 183 -6.28 17.30 8.33
N PRO A 184 -6.58 15.99 8.18
CA PRO A 184 -5.75 15.08 7.40
C PRO A 184 -6.00 15.15 5.88
N ASN A 185 -6.97 15.92 5.39
CA ASN A 185 -7.43 15.83 4.00
C ASN A 185 -6.33 16.06 2.97
N ALA A 186 -5.52 17.11 3.13
CA ALA A 186 -4.42 17.41 2.20
C ALA A 186 -3.38 16.26 2.17
N PHE A 187 -3.01 15.74 3.34
CA PHE A 187 -2.12 14.60 3.49
C PHE A 187 -2.71 13.34 2.82
N VAL A 188 -3.96 13.00 3.12
CA VAL A 188 -4.63 11.80 2.59
C VAL A 188 -4.78 11.87 1.07
N THR A 189 -5.18 13.02 0.52
CA THR A 189 -5.28 13.23 -0.92
C THR A 189 -3.93 13.05 -1.61
N ALA A 190 -2.87 13.66 -1.08
CA ALA A 190 -1.52 13.50 -1.62
C ALA A 190 -1.03 12.04 -1.51
N LEU A 191 -1.26 11.39 -0.37
CA LEU A 191 -0.81 10.02 -0.12
C LEU A 191 -1.52 9.02 -1.04
N LYS A 192 -2.82 9.21 -1.30
CA LYS A 192 -3.56 8.40 -2.28
C LYS A 192 -3.03 8.56 -3.70
N LYS A 193 -2.63 9.78 -4.11
CA LYS A 193 -1.98 10.00 -5.41
C LYS A 193 -0.62 9.28 -5.49
N LEU A 194 0.19 9.36 -4.44
CA LEU A 194 1.45 8.63 -4.35
C LEU A 194 1.25 7.10 -4.44
N GLN A 195 0.29 6.57 -3.68
CA GLN A 195 -0.04 5.13 -3.69
C GLN A 195 -0.54 4.67 -5.06
N LYS A 196 -1.38 5.46 -5.73
CA LYS A 196 -1.84 5.18 -7.09
C LYS A 196 -0.66 5.11 -8.07
N HIS A 197 0.21 6.13 -8.08
CA HIS A 197 1.41 6.16 -8.93
C HIS A 197 2.28 4.91 -8.71
N ARG A 198 2.56 4.58 -7.45
CA ARG A 198 3.35 3.40 -7.11
C ARG A 198 2.68 2.09 -7.53
N THR A 199 1.37 1.95 -7.32
CA THR A 199 0.62 0.75 -7.70
C THR A 199 0.60 0.54 -9.22
N GLU A 200 0.44 1.62 -9.99
CA GLU A 200 0.39 1.57 -11.45
C GLU A 200 1.76 1.24 -12.07
N HIS A 201 2.87 1.61 -11.41
CA HIS A 201 4.22 1.54 -11.99
C HIS A 201 5.22 0.64 -11.22
N GLU A 202 4.83 -0.03 -10.12
CA GLU A 202 5.73 -0.88 -9.32
C GLU A 202 6.43 -1.97 -10.17
N GLN A 203 5.71 -2.54 -11.14
CA GLN A 203 6.22 -3.57 -12.04
C GLN A 203 7.35 -3.08 -12.96
N GLU A 204 7.51 -1.77 -13.11
CA GLU A 204 8.61 -1.21 -13.91
C GLU A 204 9.95 -1.24 -13.16
N GLY A 205 9.95 -1.48 -11.84
CA GLY A 205 11.18 -1.61 -11.05
C GLY A 205 11.98 -0.32 -10.93
N TYR A 206 11.33 0.85 -11.07
CA TYR A 206 12.00 2.16 -10.96
C TYR A 206 12.47 2.47 -9.52
N ALA A 207 11.82 1.90 -8.51
CA ALA A 207 12.15 2.10 -7.12
C ALA A 207 11.78 0.88 -6.27
N ASN A 208 12.42 0.71 -5.12
CA ASN A 208 11.98 -0.23 -4.10
C ASN A 208 10.82 0.38 -3.30
N VAL A 209 9.61 0.24 -3.85
CA VAL A 209 8.37 0.79 -3.26
C VAL A 209 8.14 0.26 -1.84
N GLY A 210 8.46 -1.01 -1.58
CA GLY A 210 8.36 -1.62 -0.25
C GLY A 210 9.25 -0.93 0.78
N PHE A 211 10.52 -0.65 0.42
CA PHE A 211 11.44 0.09 1.26
C PHE A 211 10.96 1.54 1.51
N LEU A 212 10.58 2.26 0.45
CA LEU A 212 10.09 3.64 0.58
C LEU A 212 8.90 3.72 1.55
N ARG A 213 7.90 2.85 1.36
CA ARG A 213 6.71 2.78 2.22
C ARG A 213 7.05 2.42 3.66
N MET A 214 8.00 1.50 3.87
CA MET A 214 8.46 1.11 5.21
C MET A 214 9.08 2.30 5.95
N MET A 215 9.94 3.06 5.27
CA MET A 215 10.61 4.22 5.86
C MET A 215 9.63 5.35 6.15
N GLU A 216 8.78 5.67 5.18
CA GLU A 216 7.71 6.67 5.32
C GLU A 216 6.76 6.36 6.49
N GLY A 217 6.40 5.08 6.67
CA GLY A 217 5.50 4.62 7.74
C GLY A 217 6.07 4.71 9.15
N ARG A 218 7.36 5.03 9.32
CA ARG A 218 7.95 5.35 10.63
C ARG A 218 7.44 6.69 11.17
N THR A 219 7.14 7.63 10.27
CA THR A 219 6.75 9.00 10.62
C THR A 219 5.33 9.31 10.18
N TRP A 220 5.01 9.04 8.92
CA TRP A 220 3.69 9.32 8.35
C TRP A 220 2.66 8.31 8.84
N PRO A 221 1.47 8.75 9.27
CA PRO A 221 0.38 7.87 9.64
C PRO A 221 -0.28 7.30 8.37
N LEU A 222 0.38 6.35 7.70
CA LEU A 222 -0.05 5.82 6.40
C LEU A 222 -1.46 5.20 6.42
N HIS A 223 -1.94 4.80 7.60
CA HIS A 223 -3.30 4.31 7.79
C HIS A 223 -4.36 5.36 7.46
N LEU A 224 -4.05 6.66 7.52
CA LEU A 224 -5.00 7.69 7.13
C LEU A 224 -5.36 7.62 5.64
N ALA A 225 -4.55 6.96 4.80
CA ALA A 225 -4.95 6.68 3.41
C ALA A 225 -6.21 5.80 3.29
N LEU A 226 -6.54 5.04 4.34
CA LEU A 226 -7.78 4.24 4.41
C LEU A 226 -9.03 5.11 4.62
N LEU A 227 -8.85 6.39 4.97
CA LEU A 227 -9.93 7.31 5.24
C LEU A 227 -10.49 7.90 3.94
N GLY A 228 -11.82 7.89 3.80
CA GLY A 228 -12.54 8.73 2.83
C GLY A 228 -12.56 10.20 3.26
N SER A 229 -12.91 11.12 2.34
CA SER A 229 -13.04 12.56 2.62
C SER A 229 -14.01 12.88 3.76
N ASP A 230 -14.96 11.98 4.00
CA ASP A 230 -16.02 12.14 4.99
C ASP A 230 -15.68 11.45 6.31
N SER A 231 -14.45 10.95 6.46
CA SER A 231 -14.01 10.30 7.68
C SER A 231 -13.84 11.32 8.79
N ARG A 232 -14.37 10.98 9.97
CA ARG A 232 -14.33 11.85 11.14
C ARG A 232 -13.65 11.13 12.29
N GLU A 233 -12.63 11.75 12.87
CA GLU A 233 -11.97 11.26 14.07
C GLU A 233 -12.94 11.26 15.27
N LEU A 234 -12.87 10.21 16.08
CA LEU A 234 -13.57 10.12 17.35
C LEU A 234 -12.63 10.61 18.45
N THR A 235 -12.99 11.70 19.15
CA THR A 235 -12.08 12.43 20.04
C THR A 235 -12.50 12.44 21.51
N ASP A 236 -13.77 12.15 21.82
CA ASP A 236 -14.31 12.18 23.18
C ASP A 236 -14.08 10.84 23.90
N TRP A 237 -12.81 10.52 24.19
CA TRP A 237 -12.40 9.25 24.79
C TRP A 237 -12.19 9.33 26.30
N GLU A 238 -12.65 8.29 27.00
CA GLU A 238 -12.35 8.03 28.39
C GLU A 238 -11.74 6.63 28.56
N ILE A 239 -10.85 6.47 29.55
CA ILE A 239 -10.21 5.21 29.93
C ILE A 239 -10.55 4.84 31.38
N ARG A 240 -10.71 3.54 31.64
CA ARG A 240 -10.77 2.92 32.97
C ARG A 240 -9.76 1.78 33.03
N PHE A 241 -8.74 1.90 33.87
CA PHE A 241 -7.82 0.80 34.17
C PHE A 241 -8.51 -0.26 35.04
N ASP A 242 -8.34 -1.54 34.69
CA ASP A 242 -9.04 -2.65 35.33
C ASP A 242 -8.03 -3.72 35.82
N PRO A 243 -7.30 -3.43 36.92
CA PRO A 243 -6.29 -4.35 37.45
C PRO A 243 -6.90 -5.65 38.03
N HIS A 244 -8.19 -5.64 38.34
CA HIS A 244 -8.90 -6.78 38.94
C HIS A 244 -9.69 -7.61 37.92
N ARG A 245 -9.75 -7.16 36.66
CA ARG A 245 -10.49 -7.80 35.56
C ARG A 245 -11.97 -7.99 35.91
N ASP A 246 -12.56 -7.00 36.58
CA ASP A 246 -13.93 -7.03 37.05
C ASP A 246 -14.89 -6.19 36.18
N GLY A 247 -14.38 -5.50 35.16
CA GLY A 247 -15.15 -4.60 34.32
C GLY A 247 -16.34 -5.24 33.60
N ASP A 248 -16.22 -6.51 33.20
CA ASP A 248 -17.35 -7.25 32.63
C ASP A 248 -18.52 -7.34 33.62
N ASN A 249 -18.24 -7.61 34.90
CA ASN A 249 -19.27 -7.69 35.96
C ASN A 249 -19.82 -6.32 36.36
N LEU A 250 -19.03 -5.27 36.18
CA LEU A 250 -19.42 -3.89 36.47
C LEU A 250 -20.18 -3.21 35.31
N GLY A 251 -20.40 -3.93 34.20
CA GLY A 251 -21.14 -3.44 33.03
C GLY A 251 -20.34 -2.49 32.14
N CYS A 252 -19.00 -2.58 32.16
CA CYS A 252 -18.15 -1.79 31.27
C CYS A 252 -18.46 -2.01 29.77
N PRO A 253 -18.84 -3.21 29.26
CA PRO A 253 -19.29 -3.37 27.88
C PRO A 253 -20.48 -2.48 27.48
N GLN A 254 -21.29 -2.04 28.44
CA GLN A 254 -22.38 -1.07 28.25
C GLN A 254 -22.00 0.37 28.63
N GLY A 255 -20.70 0.65 28.79
CA GLY A 255 -20.15 1.93 29.22
C GLY A 255 -20.46 2.31 30.68
N ARG A 256 -20.88 1.35 31.50
CA ARG A 256 -21.18 1.55 32.93
C ARG A 256 -19.92 1.34 33.79
N GLY A 257 -20.10 1.47 35.10
CA GLY A 257 -19.02 1.41 36.09
C GLY A 257 -18.38 2.78 36.32
N ASP A 258 -17.76 2.93 37.49
CA ASP A 258 -17.06 4.15 37.91
C ASP A 258 -15.57 4.09 37.57
N GLY A 259 -14.89 5.24 37.63
CA GLY A 259 -13.44 5.33 37.47
C GLY A 259 -12.95 5.64 36.06
N TRP A 260 -13.86 6.03 35.16
CA TRP A 260 -13.52 6.59 33.84
C TRP A 260 -12.83 7.94 33.97
N GLN A 261 -11.79 8.16 33.16
CA GLN A 261 -11.00 9.40 33.11
C GLN A 261 -10.75 9.79 31.66
N PRO A 262 -10.73 11.08 31.29
CA PRO A 262 -10.41 11.50 29.93
C PRO A 262 -9.04 10.97 29.45
N ILE A 263 -8.93 10.64 28.17
CA ILE A 263 -7.67 10.25 27.52
C ILE A 263 -7.61 10.77 26.09
N VAL A 264 -6.42 11.19 25.64
CA VAL A 264 -6.13 11.50 24.24
C VAL A 264 -5.43 10.29 23.61
N LEU A 265 -5.79 9.93 22.37
CA LEU A 265 -5.25 8.76 21.65
C LEU A 265 -4.04 9.12 20.77
N ASP A 266 -3.03 9.76 21.37
CA ASP A 266 -1.78 10.18 20.69
C ASP A 266 -0.57 9.30 21.01
N GLY A 267 -0.76 8.24 21.79
CA GLY A 267 0.27 7.27 22.13
C GLY A 267 -0.23 6.14 23.03
N HIS A 268 0.71 5.30 23.48
CA HIS A 268 0.40 4.21 24.42
C HIS A 268 -0.08 4.76 25.76
N TRP A 269 -1.00 4.05 26.44
CA TRP A 269 -1.64 4.56 27.65
C TRP A 269 -0.64 4.85 28.77
N GLU A 270 0.55 4.23 28.78
CA GLU A 270 1.56 4.49 29.81
C GLU A 270 2.14 5.88 29.71
N ARG A 271 2.04 6.52 28.54
CA ARG A 271 2.57 7.87 28.28
C ARG A 271 1.51 8.95 28.34
N SER A 272 0.23 8.58 28.50
CA SER A 272 -0.86 9.53 28.63
C SER A 272 -0.96 10.06 30.07
N GLU A 273 -1.66 11.18 30.24
CA GLU A 273 -1.92 11.76 31.56
C GLU A 273 -2.48 10.75 32.59
N PRO A 274 -3.54 9.96 32.30
CA PRO A 274 -4.03 8.97 33.26
C PRO A 274 -3.02 7.85 33.55
N GLY A 275 -2.20 7.43 32.58
CA GLY A 275 -1.15 6.42 32.79
C GLY A 275 -0.04 6.91 33.71
N LEU A 276 0.45 8.13 33.49
CA LEU A 276 1.45 8.76 34.35
C LEU A 276 0.91 9.01 35.77
N ALA A 277 -0.36 9.41 35.89
CA ALA A 277 -1.03 9.56 37.18
C ALA A 277 -1.17 8.22 37.91
N TRP A 278 -1.48 7.14 37.20
CA TRP A 278 -1.51 5.78 37.75
C TRP A 278 -0.14 5.35 38.28
N GLU A 279 0.91 5.52 37.47
CA GLU A 279 2.27 5.15 37.85
C GLU A 279 2.72 5.91 39.10
N LYS A 280 2.48 7.23 39.14
CA LYS A 280 2.79 8.06 40.31
C LYS A 280 2.08 7.58 41.57
N LYS A 281 0.84 7.08 41.46
CA LYS A 281 0.04 6.60 42.59
C LYS A 281 0.44 5.19 43.07
N HIS A 282 0.80 4.30 42.15
CA HIS A 282 1.02 2.87 42.46
C HIS A 282 2.50 2.45 42.45
N GLY A 283 3.41 3.34 42.04
CA GLY A 283 4.85 3.09 41.96
C GLY A 283 5.30 2.26 40.73
N ALA A 284 4.38 1.94 39.82
CA ALA A 284 4.64 1.21 38.58
C ALA A 284 3.56 1.51 37.53
N PRO A 285 3.89 1.47 36.22
CA PRO A 285 2.91 1.69 35.15
C PRO A 285 1.85 0.60 35.14
N HIS A 286 0.60 0.96 34.77
CA HIS A 286 -0.48 -0.01 34.63
C HIS A 286 -0.18 -1.04 33.54
N LYS A 287 -0.49 -2.31 33.82
CA LYS A 287 -0.34 -3.44 32.90
C LYS A 287 -1.59 -4.32 32.91
N GLY A 288 -1.82 -5.02 31.81
CA GLY A 288 -2.97 -5.89 31.65
C GLY A 288 -4.13 -5.19 30.97
N LEU A 289 -5.27 -5.09 31.67
CA LEU A 289 -6.56 -4.78 31.06
C LEU A 289 -6.97 -3.33 31.32
N ALA A 290 -7.45 -2.67 30.27
CA ALA A 290 -8.10 -1.37 30.35
C ALA A 290 -9.34 -1.32 29.44
N TRP A 291 -10.30 -0.50 29.83
CA TRP A 291 -11.50 -0.21 29.07
C TRP A 291 -11.43 1.22 28.55
N TYR A 292 -11.87 1.40 27.31
CA TYR A 292 -12.04 2.69 26.67
C TYR A 292 -13.52 2.87 26.33
N ARG A 293 -14.02 4.10 26.39
CA ARG A 293 -15.32 4.45 25.82
C ARG A 293 -15.28 5.79 25.11
N CYS A 294 -16.10 5.93 24.08
CA CYS A 294 -16.27 7.17 23.34
C CYS A 294 -17.74 7.38 22.96
N ARG A 295 -18.22 8.60 23.18
CA ARG A 295 -19.53 9.05 22.69
C ARG A 295 -19.36 9.83 21.40
N PHE A 296 -20.22 9.57 20.44
CA PHE A 296 -20.23 10.31 19.17
C PHE A 296 -21.63 10.38 18.58
N THR A 297 -21.89 11.40 17.77
CA THR A 297 -23.22 11.61 17.17
C THR A 297 -23.20 11.33 15.68
N VAL A 298 -24.20 10.62 15.17
CA VAL A 298 -24.46 10.41 13.73
C VAL A 298 -25.81 11.03 13.40
N SER A 299 -25.85 12.03 12.50
CA SER A 299 -27.08 12.79 12.25
C SER A 299 -28.19 11.95 11.61
N THR A 300 -27.83 11.13 10.61
CA THR A 300 -28.75 10.20 9.95
C THR A 300 -27.94 9.05 9.39
N VAL A 301 -28.30 7.83 9.74
CA VAL A 301 -27.75 6.61 9.15
C VAL A 301 -28.42 6.39 7.81
N ASN A 302 -27.64 6.42 6.74
CA ASN A 302 -28.11 6.09 5.40
C ASN A 302 -27.80 4.60 5.11
N PRO A 303 -28.81 3.73 4.92
CA PRO A 303 -28.59 2.31 4.62
C PRO A 303 -27.80 2.04 3.34
N GLU A 304 -27.80 2.98 2.38
CA GLU A 304 -27.04 2.88 1.13
C GLU A 304 -25.55 3.26 1.29
N GLN A 305 -25.18 3.78 2.46
CA GLN A 305 -23.85 4.24 2.78
C GLN A 305 -23.33 3.43 3.98
N PRO A 306 -22.66 2.29 3.73
CA PRO A 306 -22.14 1.47 4.81
C PRO A 306 -21.20 2.31 5.67
N LEU A 307 -21.22 2.09 6.98
CA LEU A 307 -20.36 2.75 7.95
C LEU A 307 -19.38 1.74 8.55
N LYS A 308 -18.16 2.20 8.77
CA LYS A 308 -17.11 1.43 9.42
C LYS A 308 -16.39 2.26 10.48
N LEU A 309 -15.82 1.58 11.46
CA LEU A 309 -14.83 2.15 12.37
C LEU A 309 -13.43 1.76 11.89
N THR A 310 -12.56 2.74 11.67
CA THR A 310 -11.16 2.52 11.28
C THR A 310 -10.26 2.80 12.47
N PHE A 311 -9.66 1.75 13.03
CA PHE A 311 -8.69 1.85 14.11
C PHE A 311 -7.29 2.05 13.50
N GLY A 312 -6.58 3.11 13.92
CA GLY A 312 -5.22 3.36 13.42
C GLY A 312 -4.22 2.30 13.85
N ALA A 313 -4.30 1.83 15.10
CA ALA A 313 -3.55 0.73 15.68
C ALA A 313 -3.96 0.50 17.14
N VAL A 314 -3.94 -0.76 17.59
CA VAL A 314 -4.15 -1.12 19.00
C VAL A 314 -3.08 -2.10 19.42
N ASP A 315 -2.45 -1.84 20.56
CA ASP A 315 -1.42 -2.69 21.14
C ASP A 315 -1.98 -3.53 22.29
N GLY A 316 -2.57 -4.68 21.94
CA GLY A 316 -3.19 -5.63 22.87
C GLY A 316 -4.35 -6.41 22.23
N ASP A 317 -4.81 -7.45 22.93
CA ASP A 317 -6.04 -8.16 22.54
C ASP A 317 -7.23 -7.21 22.71
N THR A 318 -8.05 -7.08 21.67
CA THR A 318 -9.08 -6.04 21.61
C THR A 318 -10.46 -6.64 21.39
N ASP A 319 -11.43 -6.24 22.20
CA ASP A 319 -12.86 -6.49 21.97
C ASP A 319 -13.61 -5.16 21.86
N ILE A 320 -14.57 -5.10 20.94
CA ILE A 320 -15.21 -3.85 20.54
C ILE A 320 -16.73 -4.03 20.63
N TRP A 321 -17.38 -3.11 21.33
CA TRP A 321 -18.83 -3.01 21.43
C TRP A 321 -19.31 -1.67 20.92
N LEU A 322 -20.42 -1.68 20.19
CA LEU A 322 -21.11 -0.49 19.73
C LEU A 322 -22.55 -0.55 20.19
N ASN A 323 -22.97 0.47 20.96
CA ASN A 323 -24.29 0.54 21.58
C ASN A 323 -24.65 -0.73 22.39
N GLY A 324 -23.65 -1.35 23.04
CA GLY A 324 -23.78 -2.57 23.83
C GLY A 324 -23.75 -3.88 23.04
N THR A 325 -23.74 -3.82 21.71
CA THR A 325 -23.58 -4.99 20.82
C THR A 325 -22.10 -5.24 20.56
N HIS A 326 -21.61 -6.47 20.79
CA HIS A 326 -20.24 -6.85 20.41
C HIS A 326 -20.14 -6.92 18.88
N VAL A 327 -19.23 -6.15 18.29
CA VAL A 327 -19.09 -6.01 16.83
C VAL A 327 -17.79 -6.61 16.28
N ALA A 328 -16.74 -6.71 17.10
CA ALA A 328 -15.47 -7.29 16.66
C ALA A 328 -14.57 -7.74 17.82
N THR A 329 -13.73 -8.73 17.49
CA THR A 329 -12.54 -9.11 18.27
C THR A 329 -11.32 -8.99 17.36
N HIS A 330 -10.24 -8.40 17.88
CA HIS A 330 -8.94 -8.26 17.22
C HIS A 330 -7.84 -8.72 18.19
N GLU A 331 -7.45 -9.99 18.05
CA GLU A 331 -6.40 -10.61 18.87
C GLU A 331 -4.99 -10.12 18.51
N TYR A 332 -4.06 -10.21 19.44
CA TYR A 332 -2.64 -9.93 19.23
C TYR A 332 -1.76 -11.16 19.50
N PRO A 333 -0.93 -11.62 18.53
CA PRO A 333 -0.81 -11.14 17.15
C PRO A 333 -2.02 -11.52 16.28
N TYR A 334 -2.51 -10.59 15.47
CA TYR A 334 -3.70 -10.82 14.65
C TYR A 334 -3.37 -11.77 13.50
N ARG A 335 -4.00 -12.96 13.51
CA ARG A 335 -3.76 -14.01 12.50
C ARG A 335 -2.28 -14.37 12.33
N GLY A 336 -1.50 -14.30 13.41
CA GLY A 336 -0.07 -14.62 13.41
C GLY A 336 0.84 -13.51 12.89
N ASP A 337 0.32 -12.32 12.59
CA ASP A 337 1.13 -11.16 12.21
C ASP A 337 1.73 -10.48 13.45
N PRO A 338 3.06 -10.61 13.71
CA PRO A 338 3.69 -10.06 14.90
C PRO A 338 3.68 -8.52 14.91
N ASP A 339 3.44 -7.91 13.76
CA ASP A 339 3.38 -6.46 13.56
C ASP A 339 1.94 -5.91 13.59
N SER A 340 0.93 -6.73 13.92
CA SER A 340 -0.47 -6.27 13.91
C SER A 340 -0.74 -5.14 14.92
N TRP A 341 0.05 -5.05 15.99
CA TRP A 341 -0.05 -3.99 17.01
C TRP A 341 0.18 -2.57 16.47
N LYS A 342 0.82 -2.43 15.29
CA LYS A 342 1.12 -1.16 14.62
C LYS A 342 0.42 -1.00 13.27
N LYS A 343 -0.51 -1.90 12.95
CA LYS A 343 -1.26 -1.89 11.69
C LYS A 343 -2.70 -1.45 11.94
N PRO A 344 -3.30 -0.69 11.01
CA PRO A 344 -4.70 -0.35 11.11
C PRO A 344 -5.60 -1.53 10.77
N PHE A 345 -6.85 -1.45 11.23
CA PHE A 345 -7.89 -2.39 10.85
C PHE A 345 -9.27 -1.72 10.85
N ASP A 346 -10.16 -2.24 10.01
CA ASP A 346 -11.54 -1.79 9.91
C ASP A 346 -12.49 -2.74 10.66
N VAL A 347 -13.54 -2.16 11.22
CA VAL A 347 -14.66 -2.86 11.85
C VAL A 347 -15.95 -2.41 11.19
N GLU A 348 -16.73 -3.36 10.67
CA GLU A 348 -18.08 -3.10 10.15
C GLU A 348 -18.95 -2.54 11.28
N ALA A 349 -19.65 -1.43 11.02
CA ALA A 349 -20.44 -0.75 12.04
C ALA A 349 -21.89 -0.43 11.62
N SER A 350 -22.27 -0.66 10.35
CA SER A 350 -23.57 -0.23 9.80
C SER A 350 -24.74 -0.85 10.56
N GLY A 351 -24.62 -2.10 11.01
CA GLY A 351 -25.69 -2.80 11.72
C GLY A 351 -25.87 -2.38 13.19
N ALA A 352 -24.91 -1.65 13.77
CA ALA A 352 -24.91 -1.32 15.20
C ALA A 352 -24.96 0.20 15.49
N ILE A 353 -24.69 1.06 14.50
CA ILE A 353 -24.85 2.51 14.61
C ILE A 353 -26.33 2.88 14.51
N CYS A 354 -26.77 3.83 15.34
CA CYS A 354 -28.11 4.42 15.29
C CYS A 354 -28.05 5.92 15.02
N ASP A 355 -29.19 6.50 14.63
CA ASP A 355 -29.37 7.95 14.58
C ASP A 355 -29.16 8.58 15.96
N GLY A 356 -28.52 9.74 16.00
CA GLY A 356 -28.22 10.47 17.23
C GLY A 356 -26.96 9.96 17.93
N GLU A 357 -27.00 9.88 19.27
CA GLU A 357 -25.85 9.51 20.09
C GLU A 357 -25.56 8.01 20.02
N ASN A 358 -24.29 7.68 19.84
CA ASN A 358 -23.74 6.34 19.84
C ASN A 358 -22.65 6.22 20.89
N LEU A 359 -22.50 5.02 21.46
CA LEU A 359 -21.47 4.68 22.43
C LEU A 359 -20.59 3.56 21.88
N LEU A 360 -19.32 3.86 21.66
CA LEU A 360 -18.27 2.89 21.38
C LEU A 360 -17.58 2.51 22.70
N VAL A 361 -17.42 1.21 22.95
CA VAL A 361 -16.63 0.68 24.07
C VAL A 361 -15.58 -0.27 23.52
N VAL A 362 -14.36 -0.16 24.02
CA VAL A 362 -13.24 -1.01 23.58
C VAL A 362 -12.54 -1.55 24.82
N ARG A 363 -12.38 -2.87 24.91
CA ARG A 363 -11.56 -3.52 25.92
C ARG A 363 -10.22 -3.86 25.30
N VAL A 364 -9.13 -3.46 25.95
CA VAL A 364 -7.76 -3.79 25.51
C VAL A 364 -7.06 -4.53 26.63
N ASP A 365 -6.59 -5.74 26.35
CA ASP A 365 -5.84 -6.59 27.28
C ASP A 365 -4.44 -6.89 26.74
N LYS A 366 -3.42 -6.34 27.39
CA LYS A 366 -2.03 -6.67 27.08
C LYS A 366 -1.55 -7.80 27.99
N LYS A 367 -1.52 -9.01 27.45
CA LYS A 367 -1.01 -10.21 28.13
C LYS A 367 0.52 -10.29 28.22
N GLN A 368 1.22 -9.62 27.32
CA GLN A 368 2.69 -9.65 27.22
C GLN A 368 3.30 -8.42 27.88
N ASN A 369 4.55 -8.51 28.33
CA ASN A 369 5.24 -7.34 28.87
C ASN A 369 5.59 -6.37 27.72
N GLY A 370 5.18 -5.11 27.82
CA GLY A 370 5.35 -4.11 26.77
C GLY A 370 4.46 -2.88 26.98
N LEU A 371 4.46 -1.96 26.02
CA LEU A 371 3.50 -0.85 25.98
C LEU A 371 2.12 -1.35 25.54
N SER A 372 1.08 -0.52 25.67
CA SER A 372 -0.29 -0.99 25.48
C SER A 372 -1.27 0.13 25.09
N GLY A 373 -2.44 -0.29 24.60
CA GLY A 373 -3.59 0.59 24.40
C GLY A 373 -3.87 0.95 22.95
N ILE A 374 -4.94 1.72 22.77
CA ILE A 374 -5.30 2.34 21.48
C ILE A 374 -4.34 3.51 21.29
N TRP A 375 -3.23 3.28 20.57
CA TRP A 375 -2.11 4.24 20.50
C TRP A 375 -2.07 5.05 19.19
N ARG A 376 -3.07 4.85 18.32
CA ARG A 376 -3.35 5.69 17.16
C ARG A 376 -4.86 5.99 17.11
N PRO A 377 -5.29 7.11 16.49
CA PRO A 377 -6.69 7.53 16.48
C PRO A 377 -7.66 6.52 15.87
N VAL A 378 -8.94 6.69 16.20
CA VAL A 378 -10.06 5.91 15.66
C VAL A 378 -10.98 6.83 14.87
N PHE A 379 -11.39 6.41 13.69
CA PHE A 379 -12.24 7.19 12.80
C PHE A 379 -13.57 6.48 12.56
N LEU A 380 -14.65 7.26 12.48
CA LEU A 380 -15.87 6.85 11.79
C LEU A 380 -15.69 7.17 10.30
N SER A 381 -15.80 6.17 9.45
CA SER A 381 -15.61 6.29 8.02
C SER A 381 -16.77 5.69 7.25
N MET A 382 -16.94 6.18 6.02
CA MET A 382 -17.76 5.51 5.03
C MET A 382 -17.06 4.20 4.64
N GLY A 383 -17.80 3.11 4.70
CA GLY A 383 -17.41 1.84 4.09
C GLY A 383 -17.40 1.96 2.57
N GLU A 384 -16.72 1.03 1.90
CA GLU A 384 -16.85 0.93 0.46
C GLU A 384 -18.30 0.53 0.14
N VAL A 385 -18.99 1.36 -0.65
CA VAL A 385 -20.26 0.97 -1.26
C VAL A 385 -19.92 -0.23 -2.13
N GLN A 386 -20.36 -1.43 -1.73
CA GLN A 386 -20.35 -2.57 -2.64
C GLN A 386 -21.22 -2.15 -3.81
N ALA A 387 -20.59 -1.82 -4.94
CA ALA A 387 -21.33 -1.46 -6.13
C ALA A 387 -22.28 -2.61 -6.43
N GLU A 388 -23.59 -2.33 -6.45
CA GLU A 388 -24.60 -3.33 -6.75
C GLU A 388 -24.21 -4.02 -8.05
N SER A 389 -24.01 -5.34 -7.96
CA SER A 389 -23.73 -6.14 -9.13
C SER A 389 -24.92 -6.00 -10.07
N ILE A 390 -24.71 -5.41 -11.25
CA ILE A 390 -25.76 -5.32 -12.28
C ILE A 390 -26.15 -6.70 -12.84
N PHE A 391 -25.48 -7.76 -12.39
CA PHE A 391 -25.63 -9.14 -12.84
C PHE A 391 -26.36 -9.99 -11.79
N ALA A 392 -27.59 -10.42 -12.11
CA ALA A 392 -28.49 -11.13 -11.18
C ALA A 392 -28.88 -12.55 -11.65
N GLY A 393 -28.40 -13.02 -12.81
CA GLY A 393 -28.68 -14.35 -13.31
C GLY A 393 -27.90 -15.45 -12.59
N GLY A 394 -28.52 -16.64 -12.52
CA GLY A 394 -27.94 -17.85 -11.92
C GLY A 394 -26.79 -18.45 -12.74
N TRP A 395 -25.89 -19.14 -12.05
CA TRP A 395 -24.75 -19.81 -12.66
C TRP A 395 -25.15 -21.11 -13.36
N ARG A 396 -24.52 -21.38 -14.50
CA ARG A 396 -24.61 -22.64 -15.24
C ARG A 396 -23.30 -23.39 -15.15
N GLU A 397 -23.39 -24.70 -15.19
CA GLU A 397 -22.25 -25.61 -15.07
C GLU A 397 -21.86 -26.13 -16.45
N ASP A 398 -20.56 -26.23 -16.73
CA ASP A 398 -20.03 -26.75 -17.99
C ASP A 398 -18.75 -27.55 -17.74
N THR A 399 -18.86 -28.86 -17.89
CA THR A 399 -17.74 -29.81 -17.81
C THR A 399 -17.29 -30.13 -19.22
N ARG A 400 -16.03 -29.82 -19.54
CA ARG A 400 -15.42 -30.09 -20.85
C ARG A 400 -14.55 -31.34 -20.85
N ALA A 401 -13.83 -31.61 -19.76
CA ALA A 401 -13.01 -32.80 -19.58
C ALA A 401 -12.73 -33.04 -18.08
N GLY A 402 -12.87 -34.28 -17.61
CA GLY A 402 -12.65 -34.66 -16.20
C GLY A 402 -13.94 -34.70 -15.35
N ARG A 403 -13.82 -35.15 -14.10
CA ARG A 403 -14.94 -35.26 -13.15
C ARG A 403 -14.98 -34.06 -12.21
N PHE A 404 -16.13 -33.38 -12.17
CA PHE A 404 -16.35 -32.18 -11.37
C PHE A 404 -17.53 -32.30 -10.40
N SER A 405 -17.48 -31.54 -9.31
CA SER A 405 -18.64 -31.16 -8.51
C SER A 405 -18.73 -29.65 -8.43
N PHE A 406 -19.94 -29.11 -8.56
CA PHE A 406 -20.20 -27.69 -8.55
C PHE A 406 -21.16 -27.29 -7.43
N GLN A 407 -20.94 -26.12 -6.86
CA GLN A 407 -21.94 -25.37 -6.10
C GLN A 407 -22.19 -24.05 -6.84
N SER A 408 -23.36 -23.93 -7.46
CA SER A 408 -23.71 -22.87 -8.41
C SER A 408 -24.88 -21.98 -7.97
N ARG A 409 -25.57 -22.36 -6.88
CA ARG A 409 -26.81 -21.71 -6.42
C ARG A 409 -26.59 -20.58 -5.41
N GLU A 410 -25.64 -20.76 -4.51
CA GLU A 410 -25.37 -19.83 -3.41
C GLU A 410 -23.88 -19.68 -3.18
N TYR A 411 -23.49 -18.49 -2.74
CA TYR A 411 -22.12 -18.22 -2.33
C TYR A 411 -21.80 -18.90 -0.98
N PRO A 412 -20.57 -19.41 -0.79
CA PRO A 412 -19.51 -19.43 -1.77
C PRO A 412 -19.77 -20.43 -2.90
N LEU A 413 -19.59 -20.01 -4.16
CA LEU A 413 -19.63 -20.92 -5.30
C LEU A 413 -18.42 -21.85 -5.22
N SER A 414 -18.54 -23.05 -5.78
CA SER A 414 -17.45 -24.02 -5.76
C SER A 414 -17.30 -24.72 -7.10
N ILE A 415 -16.04 -24.89 -7.54
CA ILE A 415 -15.63 -25.73 -8.65
C ILE A 415 -14.61 -26.72 -8.10
N ALA A 416 -15.01 -27.98 -7.94
CA ALA A 416 -14.13 -29.05 -7.47
C ALA A 416 -13.83 -30.02 -8.62
N ALA A 417 -12.56 -30.12 -9.01
CA ALA A 417 -12.06 -31.12 -9.96
C ALA A 417 -11.47 -32.31 -9.19
N HIS A 418 -11.99 -33.51 -9.43
CA HIS A 418 -11.63 -34.72 -8.68
C HIS A 418 -10.69 -35.64 -9.45
N GLU A 419 -10.97 -35.88 -10.74
CA GLU A 419 -10.25 -36.86 -11.55
C GLU A 419 -10.12 -36.37 -13.01
N ALA A 420 -9.01 -36.69 -13.66
CA ALA A 420 -8.84 -36.53 -15.09
C ALA A 420 -9.51 -37.70 -15.83
N ASP A 421 -10.25 -37.41 -16.91
CA ASP A 421 -10.86 -38.44 -17.75
C ASP A 421 -9.97 -38.70 -18.98
N ASN A 422 -9.36 -39.88 -19.03
CA ASN A 422 -8.46 -40.28 -20.12
C ASN A 422 -9.21 -40.60 -21.44
N ALA A 423 -10.54 -40.73 -21.43
CA ALA A 423 -11.31 -41.08 -22.63
C ALA A 423 -11.61 -39.87 -23.56
N GLN A 424 -11.39 -38.63 -23.10
CA GLN A 424 -11.66 -37.39 -23.85
C GLN A 424 -10.39 -36.56 -24.15
N LEU A 425 -9.22 -37.20 -24.28
CA LEU A 425 -7.91 -36.56 -24.49
C LEU A 425 -7.68 -35.90 -25.87
N ASN A 426 -8.72 -35.35 -26.51
CA ASN A 426 -8.57 -34.48 -27.69
C ASN A 426 -8.44 -32.99 -27.35
N VAL A 427 -8.20 -32.65 -26.08
CA VAL A 427 -7.95 -31.27 -25.64
C VAL A 427 -6.65 -31.21 -24.85
N ASN A 428 -5.71 -30.36 -25.28
CA ASN A 428 -4.37 -30.09 -24.70
C ASN A 428 -4.37 -29.63 -23.20
N LYS A 429 -5.41 -29.90 -22.41
CA LYS A 429 -5.61 -29.35 -21.05
C LYS A 429 -5.94 -30.34 -19.94
N GLY A 430 -6.16 -31.63 -20.20
CA GLY A 430 -6.32 -32.70 -19.20
C GLY A 430 -7.61 -32.63 -18.34
N ILE A 431 -7.80 -31.54 -17.61
CA ILE A 431 -8.98 -31.22 -16.78
C ILE A 431 -9.50 -29.85 -17.21
N TRP A 432 -10.81 -29.70 -17.41
CA TRP A 432 -11.46 -28.43 -17.72
C TRP A 432 -12.94 -28.43 -17.33
N GLY A 433 -13.29 -27.62 -16.34
CA GLY A 433 -14.67 -27.34 -15.92
C GLY A 433 -14.86 -25.87 -15.59
N ARG A 434 -16.08 -25.37 -15.69
CA ARG A 434 -16.40 -23.96 -15.42
C ARG A 434 -17.82 -23.72 -14.96
N LEU A 435 -17.98 -22.67 -14.16
CA LEU A 435 -19.26 -21.99 -13.96
C LEU A 435 -19.35 -20.81 -14.93
N PHE A 436 -20.51 -20.58 -15.52
CA PHE A 436 -20.70 -19.44 -16.39
C PHE A 436 -22.09 -18.81 -16.28
N ARG A 437 -22.17 -17.52 -16.56
CA ARG A 437 -23.42 -16.79 -16.72
C ARG A 437 -23.26 -15.70 -17.77
N THR A 438 -24.38 -15.31 -18.38
CA THR A 438 -24.42 -14.28 -19.41
C THR A 438 -25.42 -13.22 -19.00
N GLU A 439 -24.99 -11.96 -19.08
CA GLU A 439 -25.72 -10.81 -18.57
C GLU A 439 -25.69 -9.67 -19.59
N THR A 440 -26.65 -8.76 -19.49
CA THR A 440 -26.75 -7.61 -20.38
C THR A 440 -25.82 -6.49 -19.92
N VAL A 441 -25.05 -5.92 -20.84
CA VAL A 441 -24.13 -4.80 -20.60
C VAL A 441 -24.36 -3.70 -21.63
N LYS A 442 -23.93 -2.47 -21.33
CA LYS A 442 -23.97 -1.37 -22.30
C LYS A 442 -22.71 -1.36 -23.15
N VAL A 443 -22.88 -1.41 -24.47
CA VAL A 443 -21.77 -1.27 -25.43
C VAL A 443 -21.06 0.07 -25.20
N GLY A 444 -19.74 0.06 -25.12
CA GLY A 444 -18.93 1.27 -24.93
C GLY A 444 -18.89 1.83 -23.50
N GLN A 445 -19.61 1.26 -22.54
CA GLN A 445 -19.45 1.56 -21.11
C GLN A 445 -18.31 0.73 -20.53
N GLN A 446 -17.35 1.35 -19.85
CA GLN A 446 -16.31 0.61 -19.15
C GLN A 446 -16.87 -0.01 -17.86
N TYR A 447 -16.51 -1.26 -17.60
CA TYR A 447 -16.91 -2.01 -16.40
C TYR A 447 -15.70 -2.50 -15.62
N GLN A 448 -15.87 -2.63 -14.31
CA GLN A 448 -14.98 -3.33 -13.40
C GLN A 448 -15.68 -4.57 -12.87
N LEU A 449 -14.96 -5.69 -12.84
CA LEU A 449 -15.37 -6.93 -12.20
C LEU A 449 -14.44 -7.22 -11.03
N ASP A 450 -14.99 -7.38 -9.84
CA ASP A 450 -14.26 -7.81 -8.66
C ASP A 450 -14.71 -9.23 -8.27
N CYS A 451 -13.75 -10.15 -8.19
CA CYS A 451 -13.98 -11.56 -7.88
C CYS A 451 -13.15 -11.97 -6.66
N THR A 452 -13.81 -12.18 -5.53
CA THR A 452 -13.18 -12.68 -4.30
C THR A 452 -13.17 -14.21 -4.34
N TYR A 453 -12.00 -14.80 -4.44
CA TYR A 453 -11.81 -16.23 -4.62
C TYR A 453 -10.74 -16.80 -3.67
N ARG A 454 -10.75 -18.12 -3.52
CA ARG A 454 -9.62 -18.87 -2.96
C ARG A 454 -9.48 -20.21 -3.67
N THR A 455 -8.26 -20.74 -3.73
CA THR A 455 -8.03 -22.14 -4.06
C THR A 455 -7.66 -22.90 -2.79
N MET A 456 -8.22 -24.09 -2.60
CA MET A 456 -7.95 -24.87 -1.40
C MET A 456 -6.50 -25.39 -1.38
N PRO A 457 -5.92 -25.66 -0.20
CA PRO A 457 -4.59 -26.25 -0.10
C PRO A 457 -4.43 -27.50 -0.97
N GLY A 458 -3.30 -27.58 -1.68
CA GLY A 458 -3.03 -28.70 -2.60
C GLY A 458 -3.73 -28.61 -3.97
N CYS A 459 -4.38 -27.49 -4.31
CA CYS A 459 -4.92 -27.28 -5.65
C CYS A 459 -3.82 -27.29 -6.72
N GLN A 460 -3.89 -28.25 -7.63
CA GLN A 460 -2.98 -28.40 -8.78
C GLN A 460 -3.57 -27.76 -10.06
N GLY A 461 -4.87 -27.48 -10.06
CA GLY A 461 -5.56 -26.81 -11.16
C GLY A 461 -5.29 -25.30 -11.22
N ASN A 462 -5.38 -24.75 -12.43
CA ASN A 462 -5.29 -23.32 -12.73
C ASN A 462 -6.69 -22.72 -12.75
N PHE A 463 -6.99 -21.88 -11.76
CA PHE A 463 -8.22 -21.08 -11.74
C PHE A 463 -8.03 -19.80 -12.57
N ALA A 464 -9.05 -19.40 -13.31
CA ALA A 464 -9.05 -18.19 -14.12
C ALA A 464 -10.47 -17.64 -14.30
N VAL A 465 -10.57 -16.33 -14.43
CA VAL A 465 -11.82 -15.64 -14.79
C VAL A 465 -11.73 -15.19 -16.25
N TRP A 466 -12.65 -15.66 -17.09
CA TRP A 466 -12.70 -15.28 -18.49
C TRP A 466 -13.95 -14.46 -18.77
N LEU A 467 -13.79 -13.39 -19.54
CA LEU A 467 -14.86 -12.50 -19.97
C LEU A 467 -14.99 -12.54 -21.47
N ARG A 468 -16.22 -12.63 -21.98
CA ARG A 468 -16.52 -12.58 -23.41
C ARG A 468 -17.63 -11.58 -23.69
N SER A 469 -17.25 -10.44 -24.26
CA SER A 469 -18.14 -9.37 -24.71
C SER A 469 -17.70 -8.74 -26.04
N GLY A 470 -16.77 -9.39 -26.74
CA GLY A 470 -16.29 -8.98 -28.06
C GLY A 470 -17.12 -9.56 -29.21
N GLN A 471 -17.03 -8.97 -30.41
CA GLN A 471 -17.64 -9.55 -31.62
C GLN A 471 -16.87 -10.77 -32.16
N GLY A 472 -15.56 -10.83 -31.88
CA GLY A 472 -14.66 -11.93 -32.25
C GLY A 472 -14.37 -12.89 -31.11
N ARG A 473 -13.49 -13.87 -31.36
CA ARG A 473 -12.97 -14.81 -30.35
C ARG A 473 -11.59 -14.44 -29.80
N GLU A 474 -10.94 -13.46 -30.43
CA GLU A 474 -9.60 -12.99 -30.07
C GLU A 474 -9.62 -12.27 -28.72
N LEU A 475 -8.49 -12.34 -28.00
CA LEU A 475 -8.33 -11.63 -26.74
C LEU A 475 -8.09 -10.15 -27.00
N ASN A 476 -8.86 -9.31 -26.33
CA ASN A 476 -8.80 -7.85 -26.43
C ASN A 476 -9.46 -7.24 -25.18
N ARG A 477 -9.68 -5.93 -25.16
CA ARG A 477 -10.36 -5.23 -24.04
C ARG A 477 -11.79 -5.69 -23.74
N ALA A 478 -12.45 -6.37 -24.68
CA ALA A 478 -13.80 -6.93 -24.55
C ALA A 478 -13.81 -8.45 -24.27
N ASN A 479 -12.72 -9.14 -24.59
CA ASN A 479 -12.54 -10.58 -24.41
C ASN A 479 -11.27 -10.84 -23.61
N VAL A 480 -11.41 -11.08 -22.31
CA VAL A 480 -10.29 -11.12 -21.38
C VAL A 480 -10.14 -12.52 -20.77
N ASN A 481 -8.92 -12.98 -20.57
CA ASN A 481 -8.61 -14.16 -19.74
C ASN A 481 -7.67 -13.72 -18.61
N PHE A 482 -8.15 -13.72 -17.38
CA PHE A 482 -7.33 -13.41 -16.21
C PHE A 482 -6.97 -14.68 -15.44
N PRO A 483 -5.70 -15.11 -15.47
CA PRO A 483 -5.24 -16.19 -14.61
C PRO A 483 -5.24 -15.73 -13.15
N ALA A 484 -5.62 -16.62 -12.25
CA ALA A 484 -5.69 -16.37 -10.82
C ALA A 484 -4.64 -17.22 -10.10
N PRO A 485 -3.73 -16.63 -9.28
CA PRO A 485 -2.76 -17.42 -8.55
C PRO A 485 -3.42 -18.35 -7.52
N ASN A 486 -2.79 -19.49 -7.25
CA ASN A 486 -3.21 -20.35 -6.15
C ASN A 486 -3.05 -19.64 -4.80
N THR A 487 -4.06 -19.72 -3.95
CA THR A 487 -4.12 -18.94 -2.70
C THR A 487 -3.98 -19.79 -1.44
N ASN A 488 -3.93 -21.12 -1.56
CA ASN A 488 -3.69 -22.04 -0.45
C ASN A 488 -4.64 -21.83 0.75
N GLY A 489 -5.92 -21.54 0.49
CA GLY A 489 -6.97 -21.33 1.49
C GLY A 489 -7.25 -19.85 1.83
N GLU A 490 -6.38 -18.92 1.42
CA GLU A 490 -6.58 -17.49 1.64
C GLU A 490 -7.56 -16.89 0.63
N TRP A 491 -8.45 -16.01 1.10
CA TRP A 491 -9.30 -15.21 0.21
C TRP A 491 -8.48 -14.10 -0.44
N ARG A 492 -8.59 -13.95 -1.76
CA ARG A 492 -8.00 -12.86 -2.54
C ARG A 492 -9.02 -12.30 -3.51
N THR A 493 -8.87 -11.03 -3.87
CA THR A 493 -9.75 -10.36 -4.84
C THR A 493 -9.01 -10.13 -6.14
N LEU A 494 -9.63 -10.50 -7.27
CA LEU A 494 -9.20 -10.15 -8.62
C LEU A 494 -10.05 -9.01 -9.13
N THR A 495 -9.41 -7.94 -9.58
CA THR A 495 -10.07 -6.79 -10.22
C THR A 495 -9.76 -6.79 -11.71
N ILE A 496 -10.80 -6.81 -12.54
CA ILE A 496 -10.70 -6.92 -14.00
C ILE A 496 -11.49 -5.79 -14.64
N ARG A 497 -10.84 -5.01 -15.51
CA ARG A 497 -11.51 -3.98 -16.33
C ARG A 497 -11.78 -4.50 -17.73
N PHE A 498 -12.98 -4.25 -18.26
CA PHE A 498 -13.34 -4.62 -19.62
C PHE A 498 -14.27 -3.60 -20.27
N LEU A 499 -14.23 -3.54 -21.60
CA LEU A 499 -15.05 -2.65 -22.42
C LEU A 499 -15.85 -3.48 -23.42
N PRO A 500 -17.17 -3.67 -23.22
CA PRO A 500 -18.00 -4.47 -24.11
C PRO A 500 -18.12 -3.90 -25.53
N GLU A 501 -18.01 -4.79 -26.53
CA GLU A 501 -18.33 -4.50 -27.94
C GLU A 501 -19.74 -4.99 -28.32
N THR A 502 -20.34 -5.85 -27.48
CA THR A 502 -21.71 -6.36 -27.62
C THR A 502 -22.54 -6.06 -26.38
N ASP A 503 -23.84 -6.19 -26.49
CA ASP A 503 -24.81 -5.99 -25.38
C ASP A 503 -24.83 -7.17 -24.40
N LYS A 504 -23.99 -8.19 -24.59
CA LYS A 504 -23.92 -9.39 -23.76
C LYS A 504 -22.51 -9.66 -23.30
N CYS A 505 -22.33 -9.81 -21.99
CA CYS A 505 -21.09 -10.30 -21.42
C CYS A 505 -21.31 -11.69 -20.83
N THR A 506 -20.49 -12.66 -21.22
CA THR A 506 -20.43 -13.97 -20.56
C THR A 506 -19.20 -14.07 -19.68
N ILE A 507 -19.40 -14.32 -18.40
CA ILE A 507 -18.35 -14.58 -17.41
C ILE A 507 -18.17 -16.09 -17.28
N TYR A 508 -16.93 -16.56 -17.30
CA TYR A 508 -16.57 -17.95 -17.01
C TYR A 508 -15.60 -18.00 -15.83
N LEU A 509 -16.00 -18.65 -14.74
CA LEU A 509 -15.12 -19.08 -13.66
C LEU A 509 -14.58 -20.44 -14.04
N THR A 510 -13.31 -20.52 -14.42
CA THR A 510 -12.75 -21.69 -15.12
C THR A 510 -11.65 -22.33 -14.30
N LEU A 511 -11.72 -23.64 -14.10
CA LEU A 511 -10.64 -24.45 -13.53
C LEU A 511 -10.11 -25.42 -14.59
N THR A 512 -8.80 -25.36 -14.86
CA THR A 512 -8.16 -26.21 -15.88
C THR A 512 -6.85 -26.85 -15.42
N GLY A 513 -6.35 -27.85 -16.14
CA GLY A 513 -4.98 -28.35 -16.05
C GLY A 513 -4.71 -29.36 -14.94
N GLY A 514 -5.46 -29.33 -13.83
CA GLY A 514 -5.21 -30.19 -12.67
C GLY A 514 -6.39 -30.30 -11.71
N VAL A 515 -6.31 -31.23 -10.77
CA VAL A 515 -7.30 -31.45 -9.72
C VAL A 515 -7.22 -30.35 -8.66
N GLY A 516 -8.30 -30.14 -7.92
CA GLY A 516 -8.34 -29.13 -6.86
C GLY A 516 -9.70 -28.45 -6.74
N VAL A 517 -9.80 -27.55 -5.77
CA VAL A 517 -11.04 -26.85 -5.46
C VAL A 517 -10.79 -25.35 -5.50
N ALA A 518 -11.60 -24.65 -6.29
CA ALA A 518 -11.70 -23.19 -6.26
C ALA A 518 -13.06 -22.79 -5.65
N GLN A 519 -13.03 -21.87 -4.70
CA GLN A 519 -14.21 -21.26 -4.11
C GLN A 519 -14.26 -19.78 -4.43
N ILE A 520 -15.46 -19.25 -4.65
CA ILE A 520 -15.71 -17.84 -4.93
C ILE A 520 -16.66 -17.34 -3.85
N HIS A 521 -16.25 -16.34 -3.07
CA HIS A 521 -17.06 -15.75 -2.00
C HIS A 521 -18.05 -14.73 -2.54
N ASN A 522 -17.63 -13.93 -3.51
CA ASN A 522 -18.47 -12.94 -4.17
C ASN A 522 -17.91 -12.62 -5.57
N LEU A 523 -18.79 -12.20 -6.47
CA LEU A 523 -18.42 -11.61 -7.75
C LEU A 523 -19.36 -10.46 -8.08
N THR A 524 -18.80 -9.27 -8.20
CA THR A 524 -19.53 -8.04 -8.58
C THR A 524 -19.06 -7.54 -9.93
N VAL A 525 -19.98 -6.95 -10.68
CA VAL A 525 -19.68 -6.21 -11.91
C VAL A 525 -20.36 -4.85 -11.81
N SER A 526 -19.57 -3.79 -11.92
CA SER A 526 -20.04 -2.41 -11.76
C SER A 526 -19.57 -1.54 -12.93
N PRO A 527 -20.38 -0.57 -13.39
CA PRO A 527 -19.91 0.42 -14.34
C PRO A 527 -18.82 1.26 -13.67
N VAL A 528 -17.72 1.52 -14.38
CA VAL A 528 -16.72 2.48 -13.93
C VAL A 528 -17.33 3.87 -14.14
N THR A 529 -17.79 4.49 -13.07
CA THR A 529 -18.09 5.92 -13.05
C THR A 529 -16.75 6.65 -13.10
N ASN A 530 -16.55 7.47 -14.12
CA ASN A 530 -15.50 8.48 -14.08
C ASN A 530 -15.86 9.45 -12.96
N LEU A 531 -15.34 9.18 -11.76
CA LEU A 531 -15.13 10.20 -10.76
C LEU A 531 -13.66 10.59 -10.93
N ASP A 532 -13.49 11.80 -11.45
CA ASP A 532 -12.22 12.45 -11.82
C ASP A 532 -11.14 12.41 -10.72
#